data_AF-A0AA40C112-F1
#
_entry.id   AF-A0AA40C112-F1
#
_cell.length_a   1.000
_cell.length_b   1.000
_cell.length_c   1.000
_cell.angle_alpha   90.00
_cell.angle_beta   90.00
_cell.angle_gamma   90.00
#
_symmetry.space_group_name_H-M   'P 1'
#
loop_
_entity.id
_entity.type
_entity.pdbx_description
1 polymer ?
#
loop_
_entity_poly.entity_id
_entity_poly.type
_entity_poly.pdbx_seq_one_letter_code
_entity_poly.pdbx_strand_id
1 'polypeptide(L)'
;VKLVELLLGDKEDVLTLYIYDVSLDDGPVYEALSYEWGENSGSIPVHYEPDDHLLVTPNLHSVLRRLREHDKPRTLWADASCMN
;
A
#
# COMPACT_ATOMS: atom_id res chain seq x y z
N VAL A 1 6.36 -12.31 4.16
CA VAL A 1 6.37 -11.09 3.33
C VAL A 1 5.38 -10.09 3.91
N LYS A 2 5.58 -8.79 3.70
CA LYS A 2 4.61 -7.77 4.08
C LYS A 2 3.61 -7.56 2.94
N LEU A 3 2.32 -7.65 3.25
CA LEU A 3 1.25 -7.31 2.34
C LEU A 3 0.57 -6.03 2.81
N VAL A 4 0.08 -5.27 1.84
CA VAL A 4 -0.63 -4.01 2.03
C VAL A 4 -2.05 -4.22 1.51
N GLU A 5 -3.03 -4.15 2.39
CA GLU A 5 -4.43 -4.10 2.01
C GLU A 5 -4.87 -2.63 1.88
N LEU A 6 -5.17 -2.25 0.64
CA LEU A 6 -5.70 -0.94 0.30
C LEU A 6 -7.21 -0.93 0.56
N LEU A 7 -7.64 -0.06 1.47
CA LEU A 7 -9.05 0.05 1.84
C LEU A 7 -9.86 0.86 0.82
N LEU A 8 -11.17 0.62 0.89
CA LEU A 8 -12.21 1.28 0.10
C LEU A 8 -12.20 2.79 0.33
N GLY A 9 -12.74 3.53 -0.63
CA GLY A 9 -13.04 4.95 -0.51
C GLY A 9 -12.79 5.71 -1.80
N ASP A 10 -13.08 7.01 -1.79
CA ASP A 10 -13.00 7.80 -3.00
C ASP A 10 -11.56 8.07 -3.42
N LYS A 11 -11.37 8.36 -4.70
CA LYS A 11 -10.05 8.74 -5.22
C LYS A 11 -9.55 10.01 -4.57
N GLU A 12 -10.42 10.87 -4.05
CA GLU A 12 -10.06 12.14 -3.43
C GLU A 12 -9.77 12.03 -1.93
N ASP A 13 -10.27 10.96 -1.29
CA ASP A 13 -10.01 10.70 0.12
C ASP A 13 -8.56 10.34 0.38
N VAL A 14 -8.13 10.58 1.61
CA VAL A 14 -6.85 10.08 2.11
C VAL A 14 -6.80 8.55 1.94
N LEU A 15 -5.65 8.03 1.51
CA LEU A 15 -5.46 6.60 1.38
C LEU A 15 -5.34 5.98 2.77
N THR A 16 -6.09 4.92 3.01
CA THR A 16 -5.99 4.10 4.22
C THR A 16 -5.54 2.71 3.84
N LEU A 17 -4.49 2.24 4.52
CA LEU A 17 -3.82 0.99 4.28
C LEU A 17 -3.81 0.15 5.55
N TYR A 18 -3.88 -1.17 5.39
CA TYR A 18 -3.60 -2.12 6.46
C TYR A 18 -2.39 -2.96 6.06
N ILE A 19 -1.32 -2.95 6.87
CA ILE A 19 -0.10 -3.70 6.58
C ILE A 19 0.02 -4.85 7.55
N TYR A 20 0.26 -6.05 7.03
CA TYR A 20 0.41 -7.23 7.85
C TYR A 20 1.46 -8.18 7.27
N ASP A 21 2.12 -8.90 8.15
CA ASP A 21 3.08 -9.93 7.80
C ASP A 21 2.34 -11.25 7.53
N VAL A 22 2.65 -11.90 6.41
CA VAL A 22 2.15 -13.24 6.05
C VAL A 22 3.30 -14.18 5.73
N SER A 23 3.12 -15.47 6.01
CA SER A 23 4.02 -16.48 5.44
C SER A 23 3.67 -16.73 3.98
N LEU A 24 4.69 -16.99 3.15
CA LEU A 24 4.45 -17.45 1.77
C LEU A 24 3.94 -18.89 1.75
N ASP A 25 4.28 -19.69 2.77
CA ASP A 25 3.76 -21.06 2.95
C ASP A 25 2.24 -21.12 3.14
N ASP A 26 1.62 -20.02 3.62
CA ASP A 26 0.16 -19.94 3.77
C ASP A 26 -0.57 -19.75 2.43
N GLY A 27 0.16 -19.60 1.32
CA GLY A 27 -0.40 -19.38 -0.02
C GLY A 27 -1.27 -18.11 -0.11
N PRO A 28 -0.81 -16.94 0.37
CA PRO A 28 -1.63 -15.74 0.35
C PRO A 28 -1.93 -15.30 -1.09
N VAL A 29 -3.14 -14.79 -1.31
CA VAL A 29 -3.54 -14.21 -2.59
C VAL A 29 -3.24 -12.70 -2.56
N TYR A 30 -2.35 -12.25 -3.42
CA TYR A 30 -1.96 -10.84 -3.52
C TYR A 30 -1.60 -10.47 -4.96
N GLU A 31 -1.71 -9.19 -5.29
CA GLU A 31 -1.22 -8.64 -6.55
C GLU A 31 0.16 -8.01 -6.31
N ALA A 32 1.19 -8.46 -7.05
CA ALA A 32 2.53 -7.87 -6.95
C ALA A 32 2.60 -6.58 -7.77
N LEU A 33 3.07 -5.49 -7.15
CA LEU A 33 3.29 -4.23 -7.86
C LEU A 33 4.66 -4.24 -8.55
N SER A 34 4.66 -4.15 -9.87
CA SER A 34 5.87 -3.94 -10.68
C SER A 34 6.03 -2.46 -11.01
N TYR A 35 6.38 -1.64 -10.03
CA TYR A 35 6.62 -0.20 -10.22
C TYR A 35 8.10 0.15 -10.06
N GLU A 36 8.50 1.30 -10.61
CA GLU A 36 9.86 1.79 -10.42
C GLU A 36 10.02 2.36 -9.00
N TRP A 37 10.98 1.83 -8.24
CA TRP A 37 11.19 2.18 -6.83
C TRP A 37 11.45 3.69 -6.59
N GLY A 38 11.89 4.42 -7.62
CA GLY A 38 11.98 5.89 -7.60
C GLY A 38 12.86 6.44 -6.48
N GLU A 39 12.60 7.68 -6.06
CA GLU A 39 13.22 8.27 -4.87
C GLU A 39 12.83 7.47 -3.61
N ASN A 40 13.83 6.90 -2.92
CA ASN A 40 13.65 6.04 -1.74
C ASN A 40 13.16 6.77 -0.48
N SER A 41 12.97 8.10 -0.52
CA SER A 41 12.42 8.85 0.61
C SER A 41 10.91 8.90 0.53
N GLY A 42 10.23 8.18 1.41
CA GLY A 42 8.80 8.38 1.66
C GLY A 42 8.56 9.84 2.07
N SER A 43 7.61 10.50 1.40
CA SER A 43 7.32 11.93 1.61
C SER A 43 5.82 12.24 1.66
N ILE A 44 4.97 11.29 1.27
CA ILE A 44 3.52 11.46 1.28
C ILE A 44 2.94 10.65 2.44
N PRO A 45 2.24 11.31 3.40
CA PRO A 45 1.57 10.60 4.48
C PRO A 45 0.32 9.88 3.96
N VAL A 46 0.15 8.64 4.40
CA VAL A 46 -1.06 7.82 4.24
C VAL A 46 -1.47 7.26 5.59
N HIS A 47 -2.76 6.98 5.78
CA HIS A 47 -3.21 6.31 7.00
C HIS A 47 -2.82 4.84 6.94
N TYR A 48 -2.28 4.34 8.04
CA TYR A 48 -1.81 2.97 8.18
C TYR A 48 -2.26 2.41 9.52
N GLU A 49 -3.21 1.48 9.55
CA GLU A 49 -3.67 0.84 10.79
C GLU A 49 -2.70 -0.28 11.21
N PRO A 50 -2.27 -0.37 12.49
CA PRO A 50 -2.82 0.29 13.69
C PRO A 50 -2.15 1.63 14.10
N ASP A 51 -1.23 2.17 13.32
CA ASP A 51 -0.61 3.47 13.58
C ASP A 51 -1.44 4.62 12.99
N ASP A 52 -0.97 5.86 13.15
CA ASP A 52 -1.71 7.04 12.71
C ASP A 52 -1.39 7.40 11.23
N HIS A 53 -0.12 7.25 10.84
CA HIS A 53 0.37 7.58 9.50
C HIS A 53 1.67 6.86 9.14
N LEU A 54 1.88 6.61 7.85
CA LEU A 54 3.10 6.07 7.24
C LEU A 54 3.53 6.99 6.09
N LEU A 55 4.83 7.15 5.85
CA LEU A 55 5.31 7.88 4.68
C LEU A 55 5.58 6.90 3.53
N VAL A 56 4.93 7.16 2.40
CA VAL A 56 5.16 6.42 1.15
C VAL A 56 5.78 7.33 0.09
N THR A 57 6.45 6.72 -0.88
CA THR A 57 7.00 7.47 -2.02
C THR A 57 5.87 8.02 -2.89
N PRO A 58 6.07 9.14 -3.61
CA PRO A 58 5.06 9.70 -4.51
C PRO A 58 4.59 8.73 -5.60
N ASN A 59 5.51 7.86 -6.05
CA ASN A 59 5.18 6.85 -7.06
C ASN A 59 4.27 5.78 -6.46
N LEU A 60 4.62 5.22 -5.29
CA LEU A 60 3.78 4.24 -4.61
C LEU A 60 2.40 4.83 -4.29
N HIS A 61 2.34 6.05 -3.77
CA HIS A 61 1.07 6.75 -3.51
C HIS A 61 0.19 6.86 -4.77
N SER A 62 0.80 7.24 -5.90
CA SER A 62 0.08 7.39 -7.17
C SER A 62 -0.45 6.05 -7.69
N VAL A 63 0.33 4.98 -7.56
CA VAL A 63 -0.07 3.61 -7.92
C VAL A 63 -1.21 3.14 -7.03
N LEU A 64 -1.09 3.27 -5.70
CA LEU A 64 -2.14 2.90 -4.74
C LEU A 64 -3.44 3.65 -5.03
N ARG A 65 -3.37 4.97 -5.25
CA ARG A 65 -4.53 5.79 -5.58
C ARG A 65 -5.20 5.37 -6.89
N ARG A 66 -4.43 4.94 -7.89
CA ARG A 66 -4.96 4.45 -9.16
C ARG A 66 -5.62 3.07 -9.02
N LEU A 67 -5.10 2.24 -8.13
CA LEU A 67 -5.61 0.90 -7.84
C LEU A 67 -6.79 0.90 -6.86
N ARG A 68 -7.01 1.99 -6.12
CA ARG A 68 -8.13 2.15 -5.21
C ARG A 68 -9.45 2.00 -5.98
N GLU A 69 -10.24 1.03 -5.55
CA GLU A 69 -11.60 0.80 -6.03
C GLU A 69 -12.58 1.25 -4.95
N HIS A 70 -13.77 1.69 -5.36
CA HIS A 70 -14.81 2.12 -4.43
C HIS A 70 -15.52 0.94 -3.75
N ASP A 71 -15.57 -0.20 -4.45
CA ASP A 71 -16.40 -1.34 -4.07
C ASP A 71 -15.62 -2.57 -3.55
N LYS A 72 -14.28 -2.61 -3.72
CA LYS A 72 -13.48 -3.75 -3.25
C LYS A 72 -12.10 -3.35 -2.69
N PRO A 73 -11.71 -3.83 -1.50
CA PRO A 73 -10.33 -3.69 -1.03
C PRO A 73 -9.38 -4.54 -1.90
N ARG A 74 -8.12 -4.12 -1.99
CA ARG A 74 -7.09 -4.84 -2.75
C ARG A 74 -5.90 -5.19 -1.89
N THR A 75 -5.47 -6.45 -1.95
CA THR A 75 -4.26 -6.92 -1.28
C THR A 75 -3.09 -6.87 -2.25
N LEU A 76 -2.11 -6.04 -1.93
CA LEU A 76 -0.96 -5.71 -2.76
C LEU A 76 0.33 -6.10 -2.05
N TRP A 77 1.30 -6.59 -2.79
CA TRP A 77 2.67 -6.70 -2.30
C TRP A 77 3.48 -5.48 -2.78
N ALA A 78 4.03 -4.74 -1.82
CA ALA A 78 4.93 -3.61 -2.04
C ALA A 78 6.23 -3.85 -1.26
N ASP A 79 7.37 -3.39 -1.78
CA ASP A 79 8.65 -3.55 -1.08
C ASP A 79 8.73 -2.62 0.12
N ALA A 80 9.31 -3.15 1.19
CA ALA A 80 9.47 -2.43 2.45
C ALA A 80 10.33 -1.18 2.33
N SER A 81 11.23 -1.09 1.34
CA SER A 81 12.06 0.11 1.12
C SER A 81 11.27 1.36 0.73
N CYS A 82 10.03 1.21 0.25
CA CYS A 82 9.15 2.33 -0.11
C CYS A 82 8.20 2.77 1.02
N MET A 83 8.33 2.16 2.20
CA MET A 83 7.50 2.39 3.37
C MET A 83 8.43 2.74 4.54
N ASN A 84 8.45 4.00 4.97
CA ASN A 84 9.38 4.52 5.99
C ASN A 84 8.67 5.28 7.10
#